data_AF-A0A9J6DK79-F1
#
_entry.id   AF-A0A9J6DK79-F1
#
_cell.length_a   1.000
_cell.length_b   1.000
_cell.length_c   1.000
_cell.angle_alpha   90.00
_cell.angle_beta   90.00
_cell.angle_gamma   90.00
#
_symmetry.space_group_name_H-M   'P 1'
#
loop_
_entity.id
_entity.type
_entity.pdbx_description
1 polymer ?
#
loop_
_entity_poly.entity_id
_entity_poly.type
_entity_poly.pdbx_seq_one_letter_code
_entity_poly.pdbx_strand_id
1 'polypeptide(L)'
;MDIVEGFGVACSSLSTILKNKASIPGELQNGTSARNKTVMIAAFPYMDKAVFAWFCEQHANKVPLSGRILQQKVLDFACMLSHDNFKASPG
;
A
#
# COMPACT_ATOMS: atom_id res chain seq x y z
N MET A 1 6.16 -35.62 5.99
CA MET A 1 6.40 -34.80 4.79
C MET A 1 5.11 -34.42 4.06
N ASP A 2 3.95 -34.59 4.69
CA ASP A 2 2.64 -34.57 3.99
C ASP A 2 2.17 -33.16 3.56
N ILE A 3 2.44 -32.14 4.38
CA ILE A 3 1.97 -30.76 4.14
C ILE A 3 2.66 -30.08 2.95
N VAL A 4 3.89 -30.52 2.62
CA VAL A 4 4.73 -29.93 1.57
C VAL A 4 4.26 -30.41 0.19
N GLU A 5 3.98 -31.70 0.09
CA GLU A 5 3.47 -32.36 -1.12
C GLU A 5 2.02 -31.98 -1.41
N GLY A 6 1.16 -31.86 -0.39
CA GLY A 6 -0.24 -31.47 -0.57
C GLY A 6 -0.45 -30.02 -1.08
N PHE A 7 0.51 -29.13 -0.84
CA PHE A 7 0.45 -27.73 -1.30
C PHE A 7 1.37 -27.45 -2.52
N GLY A 8 2.24 -28.39 -2.90
CA GLY A 8 3.20 -28.19 -4.00
C GLY A 8 4.22 -27.09 -3.73
N VAL A 9 4.53 -26.80 -2.47
CA VAL A 9 5.39 -25.69 -2.05
C VAL A 9 6.68 -26.24 -1.45
N ALA A 10 7.85 -25.73 -1.84
CA ALA A 10 9.12 -26.17 -1.29
C ALA A 10 9.22 -25.96 0.24
N CYS A 11 9.92 -26.85 0.96
CA CYS A 11 10.14 -26.76 2.42
C CYS A 11 10.75 -25.41 2.86
N SER A 12 11.61 -24.83 2.03
CA SER A 12 12.22 -23.51 2.25
C SER A 12 11.19 -22.38 2.19
N SER A 13 10.25 -22.45 1.25
CA SER A 13 9.15 -21.50 1.11
C SER A 13 8.16 -21.63 2.27
N LEU A 14 7.79 -22.84 2.68
CA LEU A 14 6.96 -23.06 3.87
C LEU A 14 7.61 -22.51 5.15
N SER A 15 8.92 -22.72 5.31
CA SER A 15 9.68 -22.16 6.44
C SER A 15 9.65 -20.63 6.44
N THR A 16 9.71 -20.01 5.26
CA THR A 16 9.68 -18.56 5.12
C THR A 16 8.29 -17.98 5.39
N ILE A 17 7.24 -18.64 4.91
CA ILE A 17 5.84 -18.28 5.20
C ILE A 17 5.56 -18.41 6.70
N LEU A 18 6.00 -19.50 7.33
CA LEU A 18 5.80 -19.73 8.75
C LEU A 18 6.54 -18.70 9.62
N LYS A 19 7.71 -18.23 9.20
CA LYS A 19 8.45 -17.14 9.86
C LYS A 19 7.72 -15.80 9.72
N ASN A 20 7.11 -15.53 8.57
CA ASN A 20 6.39 -14.27 8.29
C ASN A 20 4.89 -14.32 8.65
N LYS A 21 4.40 -15.41 9.24
CA LYS A 21 2.97 -15.63 9.57
C LYS A 21 2.31 -14.52 10.38
N ALA A 22 3.09 -13.77 11.15
CA ALA A 22 2.59 -12.67 11.98
C ALA A 22 2.47 -11.33 11.22
N SER A 23 3.31 -11.09 10.20
CA SER A 23 3.22 -9.88 9.36
C SER A 23 2.13 -9.98 8.31
N ILE A 24 1.93 -11.16 7.71
CA ILE A 24 0.94 -11.39 6.65
C ILE A 24 -0.47 -10.87 6.99
N PRO A 25 -1.06 -11.19 8.18
CA PRO A 25 -2.39 -10.70 8.53
C PRO A 25 -2.42 -9.20 8.88
N GLY A 26 -1.30 -8.62 9.32
CA GLY A 26 -1.20 -7.17 9.58
C GLY A 26 -1.15 -6.37 8.28
N GLU A 27 -0.49 -6.89 7.26
CA GLU A 27 -0.35 -6.24 5.95
C GLU A 27 -1.63 -6.32 5.12
N LEU A 28 -2.39 -7.42 5.24
CA LEU A 28 -3.72 -7.57 4.65
C LEU A 28 -4.73 -6.58 5.26
N GLN A 29 -4.66 -6.34 6.58
CA GLN A 29 -5.48 -5.34 7.27
C GLN A 29 -5.06 -3.89 6.92
N ASN A 30 -3.78 -3.66 6.65
CA ASN A 30 -3.25 -2.35 6.26
C ASN A 30 -3.51 -2.01 4.77
N GLY A 31 -4.46 -2.67 4.11
CA GLY A 31 -4.93 -2.34 2.77
C GLY A 31 -4.26 -3.09 1.62
N THR A 32 -3.39 -4.07 1.91
CA THR A 32 -2.85 -4.95 0.86
C THR A 32 -3.93 -5.94 0.43
N SER A 33 -4.37 -5.92 -0.83
CA SER A 33 -5.35 -6.90 -1.33
C SER A 33 -4.80 -8.33 -1.24
N ALA A 34 -5.66 -9.32 -0.99
CA ALA A 34 -5.29 -10.75 -1.03
C ALA A 34 -4.69 -11.20 -2.38
N ARG A 35 -4.84 -10.39 -3.44
CA ARG A 35 -4.24 -10.61 -4.75
C ARG A 35 -2.78 -10.13 -4.84
N ASN A 36 -2.35 -9.22 -3.96
CA ASN A 36 -1.00 -8.68 -3.97
C ASN A 36 -0.04 -9.67 -3.31
N LYS A 37 0.90 -10.18 -4.11
CA LYS A 37 1.93 -11.14 -3.67
C LYS A 37 3.18 -10.45 -3.09
N THR A 38 3.21 -9.13 -3.12
CA THR A 38 4.34 -8.31 -2.68
C THR A 38 3.80 -7.10 -1.92
N VAL A 39 4.38 -6.86 -0.76
CA VAL A 39 4.12 -5.65 0.03
C VAL A 39 5.02 -4.57 -0.55
N MET A 40 4.45 -3.69 -1.36
CA MET A 40 5.17 -2.53 -1.86
C MET A 40 5.12 -1.44 -0.78
N ILE A 41 6.25 -1.24 -0.12
CA ILE A 41 6.40 -0.10 0.79
C ILE A 41 6.46 1.14 -0.09
N ALA A 42 5.47 2.03 0.07
CA ALA A 42 5.44 3.30 -0.63
C ALA A 42 6.75 4.07 -0.38
N ALA A 43 7.29 4.72 -1.42
CA ALA A 43 8.51 5.51 -1.31
C ALA A 43 8.39 6.67 -0.29
N PHE A 44 7.16 7.14 -0.04
CA PHE A 44 6.85 8.22 0.89
C PHE A 44 5.65 7.85 1.79
N PRO A 45 5.84 6.97 2.78
CA PRO A 45 4.73 6.41 3.55
C PRO A 45 3.96 7.46 4.37
N TYR A 46 4.61 8.56 4.77
CA TYR A 46 3.97 9.66 5.48
C TYR A 46 3.08 10.51 4.57
N MET A 47 3.54 10.75 3.34
CA MET A 47 2.81 11.53 2.34
C MET A 47 1.57 10.77 1.87
N ASP A 48 1.71 9.48 1.56
CA ASP A 48 0.60 8.62 1.16
C ASP A 48 -0.47 8.54 2.25
N LYS A 49 -0.06 8.43 3.53
CA LYS A 49 -0.99 8.45 4.66
C LYS A 49 -1.75 9.78 4.77
N ALA A 50 -1.07 10.92 4.60
CA ALA A 50 -1.69 12.24 4.66
C ALA A 50 -2.70 12.44 3.52
N VAL A 51 -2.32 12.06 2.29
CA VAL A 51 -3.20 12.12 1.11
C VAL A 51 -4.40 11.19 1.29
N PHE A 52 -4.19 9.98 1.80
CA PHE A 52 -5.26 9.01 2.02
C PHE A 52 -6.24 9.48 3.11
N ALA A 53 -5.74 10.03 4.22
CA ALA A 53 -6.60 10.60 5.26
C ALA A 53 -7.49 11.74 4.70
N TRP A 54 -6.88 12.67 3.96
CA TRP A 54 -7.62 13.72 3.27
C TRP A 54 -8.65 13.16 2.27
N PHE A 55 -8.27 12.14 1.49
CA PHE A 55 -9.18 11.47 0.56
C PHE A 55 -10.38 10.85 1.27
N CYS A 56 -10.16 10.17 2.40
CA CYS A 56 -11.23 9.61 3.23
C CYS A 56 -12.19 10.70 3.74
N GLU A 57 -11.66 11.84 4.19
CA GLU A 57 -12.48 12.99 4.63
C GLU A 57 -13.33 13.55 3.47
N GLN A 58 -12.74 13.73 2.29
CA GLN A 58 -13.48 14.22 1.11
C GLN A 58 -14.52 13.22 0.61
N HIS A 59 -14.21 11.92 0.67
CA HIS A 59 -15.15 10.86 0.33
C HIS A 59 -16.32 10.81 1.32
N ALA A 60 -16.06 11.00 2.63
CA ALA A 60 -17.11 11.14 3.64
C ALA A 60 -18.01 12.35 3.35
N ASN A 61 -17.44 13.43 2.82
CA ASN A 61 -18.17 14.62 2.37
C ASN A 61 -18.87 14.45 1.01
N LYS A 62 -18.85 13.25 0.41
CA LYS A 62 -19.46 12.91 -0.89
C LYS A 62 -19.00 13.81 -2.04
N VAL A 63 -17.77 14.34 -1.96
CA VAL A 63 -17.20 15.17 -3.02
C VAL A 63 -16.69 14.26 -4.13
N PRO A 64 -17.14 14.43 -5.39
CA PRO A 64 -16.60 13.66 -6.51
C PRO A 64 -15.15 14.08 -6.76
N LEU A 65 -14.20 13.26 -6.30
CA LEU A 65 -12.79 13.49 -6.51
C LEU A 65 -12.34 12.90 -7.84
N SER A 66 -11.93 13.77 -8.75
CA SER A 66 -11.23 13.37 -9.97
C SER A 66 -9.77 13.05 -9.67
N GLY A 67 -9.17 12.11 -10.40
CA GLY A 67 -7.75 11.76 -10.25
C GLY A 67 -6.80 12.96 -10.38
N ARG A 68 -7.16 13.98 -11.17
CA ARG A 68 -6.42 15.25 -11.27
C ARG A 68 -6.40 16.05 -9.96
N ILE A 69 -7.50 16.06 -9.21
CA ILE A 69 -7.60 16.74 -7.91
C ILE A 69 -6.71 16.02 -6.90
N LEU A 70 -6.73 14.69 -6.93
CA LEU A 70 -5.85 13.87 -6.10
C LEU A 70 -4.37 14.13 -6.43
N GLN A 71 -4.01 14.17 -7.71
CA GLN A 71 -2.64 14.50 -8.15
C GLN A 71 -2.19 15.89 -7.71
N GLN A 72 -3.04 16.92 -7.83
CA GLN A 72 -2.73 18.26 -7.33
C GLN A 72 -2.49 18.25 -5.82
N LYS A 73 -3.31 17.54 -5.04
CA LYS A 73 -3.12 17.46 -3.59
C LYS A 73 -1.84 16.74 -3.21
N VAL A 74 -1.52 15.66 -3.90
CA VAL A 74 -0.24 14.95 -3.76
C VAL A 74 0.94 15.90 -4.03
N LEU A 75 0.85 16.76 -5.05
CA LEU A 75 1.87 17.79 -5.33
C LEU A 75 1.93 18.87 -4.24
N ASP A 76 0.78 19.34 -3.74
CA ASP A 76 0.70 20.29 -2.62
C ASP A 76 1.41 19.73 -1.39
N PHE A 77 1.16 18.46 -1.06
CA PHE A 77 1.84 17.76 0.04
C PHE A 77 3.33 17.60 -0.21
N ALA A 78 3.75 17.24 -1.43
CA ALA A 78 5.16 17.15 -1.77
C ALA A 78 5.89 18.50 -1.63
N CYS A 79 5.24 19.61 -2.01
CA CYS A 79 5.75 20.96 -1.81
C CYS A 79 5.88 21.31 -0.32
N MET A 80 4.85 21.01 0.49
CA MET A 80 4.90 21.21 1.94
C MET A 80 5.99 20.39 2.63
N LEU A 81 6.31 19.21 2.11
CA LEU A 81 7.37 18.32 2.60
C LEU A 81 8.76 18.66 2.04
N SER A 82 8.92 19.75 1.26
CA SER A 82 10.17 20.14 0.59
C SER A 82 10.78 19.04 -0.29
N HIS A 83 9.92 18.26 -0.94
CA HIS A 83 10.31 17.27 -1.93
C HIS A 83 10.06 17.81 -3.35
N ASP A 84 10.87 18.78 -3.77
CA ASP A 84 10.75 19.45 -5.08
C ASP A 84 10.87 18.51 -6.29
N ASN A 85 11.43 17.30 -6.10
CA ASN A 85 11.62 16.32 -7.18
C ASN A 85 10.50 15.26 -7.28
N PHE A 86 9.39 15.43 -6.54
CA PHE A 86 8.27 14.50 -6.59
C PHE A 86 7.44 14.71 -7.86
N LYS A 87 7.32 13.66 -8.68
CA LYS A 87 6.47 13.66 -9.87
C LYS A 87 5.27 12.75 -9.66
N ALA A 88 4.09 13.34 -9.51
CA ALA A 88 2.83 12.60 -9.50
C ALA A 88 2.56 12.04 -10.91
N SER A 89 3.11 10.88 -11.25
CA SER A 89 2.82 10.20 -12.51
C SER A 89 1.40 9.61 -12.47
N PRO A 90 0.60 9.74 -13.55
CA PRO A 90 -0.61 8.94 -13.69
C PRO A 90 -0.19 7.46 -13.79
N GLY A 91 -0.56 6.68 -12.77
CA GLY A 91 -0.48 5.23 -12.76
C GLY A 91 -1.77 4.62 -13.29
#